data_AF-A0A971MDR1-F1
#
_entry.id   AF-A0A971MDR1-F1
#
_cell.length_a   1.000
_cell.length_b   1.000
_cell.length_c   1.000
_cell.angle_alpha   90.00
_cell.angle_beta   90.00
_cell.angle_gamma   90.00
#
_symmetry.space_group_name_H-M   'P 1'
#
loop_
_entity.id
_entity.type
_entity.pdbx_description
1 polymer ?
#
loop_
_entity_poly.entity_id
_entity_poly.type
_entity_poly.pdbx_seq_one_letter_code
_entity_poly.pdbx_strand_id
1 'polypeptide(L)'
;MAYRLRTLAPVHIHSGDILKPMEYIVKDEEVLIFDEIDVIGSIKENELLNKELLNTYAFSSKRSEYYKNLDYYINKGIIDKSIENKYKVKANNKVGKLDGKDIHRTMRNIKGPYIPGSTIKGVIRTAILYDYILHKDIGYIEDALNFIEKNSINRSGKKIAKYDIEDYIIYFTNTKEYNRKNIQGDPFKFIITRDVNFIYNKVEIYQQSIFNPSGKTPIPGNIIECVEKGDYTEEFYFSIEAKEEQTKGLKSEIDYNDELLSYFDKNKLLRALYKFSRDILNDEIEYFKKLKNHLFNSKEIIEALEDISNKNSEKSPVLRIGRHKGYKSNTLALAIKKLDKEFYNNNIRKIANVKHGSKYEFPKTRNFVGNSIAPKLLGFTILEKVD
;
A
#
# COMPACT_ATOMS: atom_id res chain seq x y z
N MET A 1 13.72 -22.01 -4.94
CA MET A 1 12.39 -22.12 -5.58
C MET A 1 11.93 -20.72 -5.94
N ALA A 2 11.60 -20.51 -7.20
CA ALA A 2 11.17 -19.23 -7.70
C ALA A 2 9.67 -18.99 -7.42
N TYR A 3 9.33 -17.72 -7.35
CA TYR A 3 7.98 -17.22 -7.18
C TYR A 3 7.72 -16.05 -8.12
N ARG A 4 6.44 -15.76 -8.39
CA ARG A 4 6.01 -14.52 -9.02
C ARG A 4 4.74 -13.99 -8.35
N LEU A 5 4.50 -12.69 -8.43
CA LEU A 5 3.26 -12.07 -7.98
C LEU A 5 2.40 -11.74 -9.18
N ARG A 6 1.14 -12.19 -9.18
CA ARG A 6 0.15 -11.80 -10.20
C ARG A 6 -0.91 -10.90 -9.58
N THR A 7 -1.25 -9.79 -10.23
CA THR A 7 -2.26 -8.85 -9.75
C THR A 7 -3.67 -9.43 -9.89
N LEU A 8 -4.43 -9.47 -8.79
CA LEU A 8 -5.84 -9.88 -8.76
C LEU A 8 -6.78 -8.67 -8.75
N ALA A 9 -6.26 -7.50 -8.40
CA ALA A 9 -6.91 -6.20 -8.46
C ALA A 9 -5.87 -5.14 -8.84
N PRO A 10 -6.27 -3.92 -9.29
CA PRO A 10 -5.32 -2.86 -9.59
C PRO A 10 -4.38 -2.57 -8.41
N VAL A 11 -3.09 -2.40 -8.68
CA VAL A 11 -2.07 -2.19 -7.64
C VAL A 11 -1.43 -0.81 -7.80
N HIS A 12 -1.55 0.02 -6.77
CA HIS A 12 -0.83 1.29 -6.68
C HIS A 12 0.19 1.22 -5.55
N ILE A 13 1.48 1.34 -5.87
CA ILE A 13 2.56 1.49 -4.89
C ILE A 13 3.05 2.91 -5.03
N HIS A 14 2.81 3.76 -4.04
CA HIS A 14 3.04 5.19 -4.20
C HIS A 14 4.53 5.52 -4.31
N SER A 15 4.94 6.23 -5.37
CA SER A 15 6.33 6.68 -5.53
C SER A 15 6.65 8.03 -4.91
N GLY A 16 5.62 8.84 -4.65
CA GLY A 16 5.79 10.26 -4.32
C GLY A 16 5.78 11.15 -5.56
N ASP A 17 5.98 10.58 -6.76
CA ASP A 17 5.94 11.33 -8.00
C ASP A 17 4.50 11.63 -8.43
N ILE A 18 4.35 12.76 -9.12
CA ILE A 18 3.08 13.28 -9.56
C ILE A 18 3.26 13.74 -11.01
N LEU A 19 2.49 13.17 -11.93
CA LEU A 19 2.38 13.70 -13.30
C LEU A 19 1.47 14.91 -13.27
N LYS A 20 2.00 16.01 -13.81
CA LYS A 20 1.30 17.27 -14.01
C LYS A 20 0.54 17.26 -15.33
N PRO A 21 -0.44 18.17 -15.49
CA PRO A 21 -1.20 18.31 -16.74
C PRO A 21 -0.37 18.61 -17.98
N MET A 22 0.87 19.05 -17.81
CA MET A 22 1.84 19.27 -18.91
C MET A 22 2.52 17.98 -19.37
N GLU A 23 2.42 16.89 -18.62
CA GLU A 23 3.12 15.63 -18.89
C GLU A 23 2.19 14.55 -19.44
N TYR A 24 0.93 14.88 -19.73
CA TYR A 24 0.00 13.93 -20.33
C TYR A 24 -1.00 14.59 -21.28
N ILE A 25 -1.52 13.76 -22.20
CA ILE A 25 -2.61 14.08 -23.12
C ILE A 25 -3.68 13.00 -22.96
N VAL A 26 -4.95 13.41 -22.94
CA VAL A 26 -6.08 12.48 -22.88
C VAL A 26 -6.66 12.33 -24.29
N LYS A 27 -6.57 11.13 -24.86
CA LYS A 27 -7.21 10.78 -26.14
C LYS A 27 -8.21 9.66 -25.87
N ASP A 28 -9.50 9.97 -25.94
CA ASP A 28 -10.59 9.02 -25.70
C ASP A 28 -10.42 8.23 -24.38
N GLU A 29 -10.25 6.90 -24.48
CA GLU A 29 -10.08 5.98 -23.36
C GLU A 29 -8.62 5.81 -22.92
N GLU A 30 -7.72 6.67 -23.39
CA GLU A 30 -6.28 6.53 -23.19
C GLU A 30 -5.65 7.82 -22.66
N VAL A 31 -4.63 7.65 -21.81
CA VAL A 31 -3.77 8.73 -21.35
C VAL A 31 -2.36 8.47 -21.89
N LEU A 32 -1.90 9.36 -22.76
CA LEU A 32 -0.54 9.37 -23.28
C LEU A 32 0.32 10.16 -22.31
N ILE A 33 1.35 9.52 -21.74
CA ILE A 33 2.22 10.12 -20.73
C ILE A 33 3.59 10.36 -21.37
N PHE A 34 4.11 11.56 -21.17
CA PHE A 34 5.36 12.05 -21.74
C PHE A 34 6.44 12.18 -20.66
N ASP A 35 7.70 12.23 -21.11
CA ASP A 35 8.80 12.64 -20.25
C ASP A 35 8.83 14.17 -20.17
N GLU A 36 9.02 14.73 -18.97
CA GLU A 36 9.02 16.17 -18.75
C GLU A 36 10.09 16.89 -19.60
N ILE A 37 11.27 16.29 -19.77
CA ILE A 37 12.35 16.88 -20.56
C ILE A 37 12.01 16.88 -22.04
N ASP A 38 11.34 15.83 -22.54
CA ASP A 38 10.84 15.79 -23.92
C ASP A 38 9.79 16.89 -24.16
N VAL A 39 8.91 17.14 -23.19
CA VAL A 39 7.92 18.23 -23.26
C VAL A 39 8.61 19.59 -23.29
N ILE A 40 9.54 19.84 -22.36
CA ILE A 40 10.29 21.11 -22.31
C ILE A 40 11.09 21.33 -23.61
N GLY A 41 11.76 20.30 -24.11
CA GLY A 41 12.52 20.35 -25.36
C GLY A 41 11.65 20.55 -26.62
N SER A 42 10.33 20.41 -26.50
CA SER A 42 9.38 20.66 -27.60
C SER A 42 8.77 22.06 -27.58
N ILE A 43 9.09 22.89 -26.58
CA ILE A 43 8.70 24.31 -26.58
C ILE A 43 9.46 25.02 -27.69
N LYS A 44 8.76 25.79 -28.53
CA LYS A 44 9.40 26.57 -29.59
C LYS A 44 10.30 27.65 -28.99
N GLU A 45 11.46 27.86 -29.59
CA GLU A 45 12.50 28.76 -29.07
C GLU A 45 12.00 30.18 -28.81
N ASN A 46 11.16 30.71 -29.70
CA ASN A 46 10.56 32.04 -29.57
C ASN A 46 9.49 32.14 -28.47
N GLU A 47 9.07 31.03 -27.87
CA GLU A 47 8.04 30.94 -26.83
C GLU A 47 8.60 30.53 -25.46
N LEU A 48 9.91 30.34 -25.31
CA LEU A 48 10.54 29.95 -24.04
C LEU A 48 10.25 30.95 -22.90
N LEU A 49 10.15 32.24 -23.23
CA LEU A 49 9.82 33.31 -22.28
C LEU A 49 8.33 33.65 -22.25
N ASN A 50 7.48 32.78 -22.80
CA ASN A 50 6.04 32.99 -22.79
C ASN A 50 5.53 33.05 -21.34
N LYS A 51 5.11 34.24 -20.91
CA LYS A 51 4.65 34.52 -19.54
C LYS A 51 3.59 33.54 -19.05
N GLU A 52 2.70 33.12 -19.93
CA GLU A 52 1.61 32.23 -19.59
C GLU A 52 2.08 30.80 -19.37
N LEU A 53 3.00 30.31 -20.21
CA LEU A 53 3.65 29.01 -20.01
C LEU A 53 4.44 28.99 -18.70
N LEU A 54 5.28 30.00 -18.48
CA LEU A 54 6.08 30.13 -17.25
C LEU A 54 5.20 30.20 -16.00
N ASN A 55 4.06 30.91 -16.06
CA ASN A 55 3.11 30.94 -14.96
C ASN A 55 2.49 29.57 -14.68
N THR A 56 2.27 28.72 -15.68
CA THR A 56 1.74 27.36 -15.47
C THR A 56 2.74 26.47 -14.72
N TYR A 57 4.04 26.62 -14.99
CA TYR A 57 5.09 25.94 -14.23
C TYR A 57 5.32 26.54 -12.83
N ALA A 58 5.21 27.87 -12.70
CA ALA A 58 5.48 28.58 -11.45
C ALA A 58 4.31 28.54 -10.44
N PHE A 59 3.06 28.51 -10.92
CA PHE A 59 1.87 28.59 -10.09
C PHE A 59 1.01 27.34 -10.20
N SER A 60 0.98 26.54 -9.13
CA SER A 60 0.01 25.45 -8.95
C SER A 60 -1.37 26.02 -8.58
N SER A 61 -2.02 26.75 -9.49
CA SER A 61 -3.31 27.39 -9.19
C SER A 61 -4.46 26.37 -9.18
N LYS A 62 -5.17 26.24 -8.05
CA LYS A 62 -6.14 25.16 -7.76
C LYS A 62 -7.52 25.28 -8.45
N ARG A 63 -7.72 26.17 -9.41
CA ARG A 63 -9.03 26.34 -10.08
C ARG A 63 -9.05 25.60 -11.42
N SER A 64 -9.84 24.52 -11.49
CA SER A 64 -10.01 23.62 -12.66
C SER A 64 -10.25 24.36 -13.99
N GLU A 65 -10.96 25.48 -13.93
CA GLU A 65 -11.37 26.28 -15.09
C GLU A 65 -10.23 27.07 -15.77
N TYR A 66 -9.03 27.12 -15.16
CA TYR A 66 -7.86 27.83 -15.70
C TYR A 66 -6.67 26.91 -16.00
N TYR A 67 -6.81 25.59 -15.87
CA TYR A 67 -5.70 24.68 -16.13
C TYR A 67 -5.43 24.58 -17.63
N LYS A 68 -4.23 24.98 -18.00
CA LYS A 68 -3.67 24.86 -19.34
C LYS A 68 -2.85 23.58 -19.34
N ASN A 69 -3.36 22.55 -19.99
CA ASN A 69 -2.71 21.26 -20.13
C ASN A 69 -1.81 21.24 -21.38
N LEU A 70 -1.12 20.13 -21.60
CA LEU A 70 -0.24 19.98 -22.76
C LEU A 70 -0.98 20.24 -24.09
N ASP A 71 -2.19 19.70 -24.26
CA ASP A 71 -3.03 19.91 -25.45
C ASP A 71 -3.32 21.39 -25.71
N TYR A 72 -3.56 22.18 -24.67
CA TYR A 72 -3.79 23.62 -24.81
C TYR A 72 -2.58 24.32 -25.46
N TYR A 73 -1.37 24.01 -25.00
CA TYR A 73 -0.14 24.64 -25.50
C TYR A 73 0.25 24.14 -26.89
N ILE A 74 -0.06 22.89 -27.23
CA ILE A 74 0.07 22.36 -28.60
C ILE A 74 -0.88 23.11 -29.55
N ASN A 75 -2.16 23.22 -29.18
CA ASN A 75 -3.16 23.89 -30.02
C ASN A 75 -2.89 25.38 -30.20
N LYS A 76 -2.28 26.03 -29.20
CA LYS A 76 -1.83 27.42 -29.29
C LYS A 76 -0.56 27.60 -30.13
N GLY A 77 0.08 26.49 -30.53
CA GLY A 77 1.31 26.50 -31.30
C GLY A 77 2.55 26.91 -30.50
N ILE A 78 2.48 26.90 -29.16
CA ILE A 78 3.62 27.17 -28.26
C ILE A 78 4.53 25.94 -28.16
N ILE A 79 3.92 24.76 -28.10
CA ILE A 79 4.61 23.48 -28.10
C ILE A 79 4.50 22.85 -29.49
N ASP A 80 5.60 22.28 -29.97
CA ASP A 80 5.65 21.59 -31.25
C ASP A 80 4.81 20.31 -31.21
N LYS A 81 3.89 20.17 -32.18
CA LYS A 81 2.94 19.05 -32.28
C LYS A 81 3.63 17.69 -32.40
N SER A 82 4.88 17.63 -32.84
CA SER A 82 5.67 16.39 -32.92
C SER A 82 5.82 15.68 -31.56
N ILE A 83 5.62 16.40 -30.43
CA ILE A 83 5.60 15.79 -29.09
C ILE A 83 4.56 14.66 -28.97
N GLU A 84 3.43 14.75 -29.69
CA GLU A 84 2.36 13.75 -29.62
C GLU A 84 2.85 12.34 -30.01
N ASN A 85 3.93 12.23 -30.79
CA ASN A 85 4.53 10.97 -31.22
C ASN A 85 5.62 10.45 -30.27
N LYS A 86 5.94 11.18 -29.19
CA LYS A 86 7.06 10.88 -28.26
C LYS A 86 6.61 10.36 -26.90
N TYR A 87 5.33 10.01 -26.72
CA TYR A 87 4.83 9.47 -25.46
C TYR A 87 5.62 8.21 -25.06
N LYS A 88 5.89 8.06 -23.76
CA LYS A 88 6.64 6.93 -23.20
C LYS A 88 5.74 5.83 -22.67
N VAL A 89 4.59 6.22 -22.15
CA VAL A 89 3.64 5.30 -21.53
C VAL A 89 2.25 5.59 -22.05
N LYS A 90 1.53 4.51 -22.33
CA LYS A 90 0.14 4.53 -22.72
C LYS A 90 -0.67 3.86 -21.61
N ALA A 91 -1.55 4.63 -20.97
CA ALA A 91 -2.34 4.16 -19.85
C ALA A 91 -3.83 4.09 -20.21
N ASN A 92 -4.53 3.07 -19.72
CA ASN A 92 -5.98 2.99 -19.88
C ASN A 92 -6.66 4.00 -18.95
N ASN A 93 -7.49 4.87 -19.49
CA ASN A 93 -8.21 5.89 -18.74
C ASN A 93 -9.49 5.31 -18.15
N LYS A 94 -9.58 5.19 -16.82
CA LYS A 94 -10.79 4.76 -16.10
C LYS A 94 -11.48 5.90 -15.36
N VAL A 95 -11.06 7.15 -15.57
CA VAL A 95 -11.63 8.37 -14.96
C VAL A 95 -12.59 9.08 -15.91
N GLY A 96 -12.35 9.00 -17.22
CA GLY A 96 -13.01 9.85 -18.21
C GLY A 96 -12.24 11.16 -18.35
N LYS A 97 -12.84 12.30 -18.00
CA LYS A 97 -12.14 13.59 -18.09
C LYS A 97 -11.22 13.81 -16.89
N LEU A 98 -9.94 14.10 -17.16
CA LEU A 98 -8.96 14.42 -16.12
C LEU A 98 -8.94 15.91 -15.75
N ASP A 99 -9.44 16.81 -16.62
CA ASP A 99 -9.62 18.25 -16.37
C ASP A 99 -8.42 18.94 -15.70
N GLY A 100 -7.21 18.61 -16.15
CA GLY A 100 -5.98 19.24 -15.64
C GLY A 100 -5.64 18.84 -14.20
N LYS A 101 -6.05 17.65 -13.74
CA LYS A 101 -5.69 17.13 -12.42
C LYS A 101 -4.33 16.41 -12.44
N ASP A 102 -3.68 16.46 -11.29
CA ASP A 102 -2.47 15.70 -11.00
C ASP A 102 -2.75 14.18 -10.95
N ILE A 103 -1.88 13.37 -11.55
CA ILE A 103 -1.93 11.90 -11.49
C ILE A 103 -0.77 11.42 -10.60
N HIS A 104 -1.08 10.80 -9.46
CA HIS A 104 -0.05 10.23 -8.58
C HIS A 104 0.45 8.90 -9.14
N ARG A 105 1.77 8.81 -9.35
CA ARG A 105 2.37 7.67 -10.02
C ARG A 105 2.55 6.46 -9.11
N THR A 106 2.54 5.29 -9.74
CA THR A 106 3.01 4.07 -9.08
C THR A 106 4.55 3.98 -9.20
N MET A 107 5.20 3.26 -8.28
CA MET A 107 6.63 2.96 -8.32
C MET A 107 7.04 2.45 -9.69
N ARG A 108 8.04 3.11 -10.28
CA ARG A 108 8.53 2.84 -11.62
C ARG A 108 10.05 3.02 -11.65
N ASN A 109 10.71 2.24 -12.48
CA ASN A 109 12.10 2.43 -12.89
C ASN A 109 12.18 2.44 -14.43
N ILE A 110 13.40 2.41 -14.98
CA ILE A 110 13.62 2.43 -16.43
C ILE A 110 12.95 1.26 -17.19
N LYS A 111 12.71 0.12 -16.52
CA LYS A 111 12.04 -1.06 -17.10
C LYS A 111 10.52 -1.00 -17.01
N GLY A 112 9.97 -0.08 -16.22
CA GLY A 112 8.52 0.03 -16.01
C GLY A 112 8.13 -0.03 -14.53
N PRO A 113 6.84 -0.24 -14.23
CA PRO A 113 6.37 -0.40 -12.87
C PRO A 113 7.05 -1.58 -12.15
N TYR A 114 7.34 -1.40 -10.87
CA TYR A 114 7.96 -2.45 -10.06
C TYR A 114 7.42 -2.45 -8.63
N ILE A 115 7.58 -3.58 -7.95
CA ILE A 115 7.29 -3.75 -6.53
C ILE A 115 8.62 -3.68 -5.78
N PRO A 116 8.83 -2.69 -4.90
CA PRO A 116 10.00 -2.66 -4.05
C PRO A 116 10.04 -3.89 -3.12
N GLY A 117 11.22 -4.45 -2.89
CA GLY A 117 11.44 -5.58 -1.99
C GLY A 117 10.96 -5.25 -0.57
N SER A 118 11.12 -3.99 -0.14
CA SER A 118 10.57 -3.49 1.13
C SER A 118 9.05 -3.63 1.25
N THR A 119 8.30 -3.51 0.14
CA THR A 119 6.85 -3.72 0.12
C THR A 119 6.50 -5.20 0.33
N ILE A 120 7.25 -6.11 -0.30
CA ILE A 120 7.09 -7.56 -0.14
C ILE A 120 7.44 -7.95 1.30
N LYS A 121 8.61 -7.51 1.78
CA LYS A 121 9.09 -7.76 3.15
C LYS A 121 8.16 -7.20 4.21
N GLY A 122 7.54 -6.04 3.96
CA GLY A 122 6.54 -5.45 4.85
C GLY A 122 5.32 -6.36 5.04
N VAL A 123 4.79 -6.95 3.97
CA VAL A 123 3.65 -7.89 4.09
C VAL A 123 4.05 -9.18 4.81
N ILE A 124 5.23 -9.73 4.51
CA ILE A 124 5.77 -10.90 5.23
C ILE A 124 5.89 -10.60 6.72
N ARG A 125 6.46 -9.44 7.07
CA ARG A 125 6.63 -8.98 8.44
C ARG A 125 5.30 -8.92 9.17
N THR A 126 4.31 -8.21 8.62
CA THR A 126 2.99 -8.09 9.25
C THR A 126 2.33 -9.46 9.39
N ALA A 127 2.42 -10.35 8.41
CA ALA A 127 1.82 -11.69 8.49
C ALA A 127 2.46 -12.59 9.56
N ILE A 128 3.80 -12.54 9.70
CA ILE A 128 4.51 -13.28 10.74
C ILE A 128 4.13 -12.75 12.13
N LEU A 129 4.17 -11.42 12.32
CA LEU A 129 3.77 -10.81 13.59
C LEU A 129 2.29 -11.06 13.92
N TYR A 130 1.43 -11.08 12.90
CA TYR A 130 0.03 -11.44 13.02
C TYR A 130 -0.16 -12.87 13.53
N ASP A 131 0.45 -13.88 12.88
CA ASP A 131 0.34 -15.28 13.31
C ASP A 131 0.98 -15.45 14.70
N TYR A 132 2.10 -14.76 14.98
CA TYR A 132 2.75 -14.77 16.29
C TYR A 132 1.82 -14.31 17.42
N ILE A 133 1.14 -13.17 17.26
CA ILE A 133 0.21 -12.64 18.26
C ILE A 133 -0.97 -13.59 18.49
N LEU A 134 -1.47 -14.25 17.44
CA LEU A 134 -2.57 -15.20 17.60
C LEU A 134 -2.22 -16.44 18.43
N HIS A 135 -0.93 -16.71 18.69
CA HIS A 135 -0.48 -17.76 19.61
C HIS A 135 -0.17 -17.21 21.02
N LYS A 136 -0.46 -15.94 21.27
CA LYS A 136 -0.40 -15.29 22.59
C LYS A 136 -1.83 -15.01 23.07
N ASP A 137 -1.96 -14.61 24.33
CA ASP A 137 -3.23 -14.13 24.89
C ASP A 137 -3.34 -12.60 24.83
N ILE A 138 -4.51 -12.09 25.24
CA ILE A 138 -4.75 -10.65 25.30
C ILE A 138 -3.89 -9.93 26.34
N GLY A 139 -3.47 -10.62 27.42
CA GLY A 139 -2.59 -10.10 28.44
C GLY A 139 -1.22 -9.71 27.89
N TYR A 140 -0.68 -10.48 26.94
CA TYR A 140 0.55 -10.09 26.23
C TYR A 140 0.41 -8.74 25.50
N ILE A 141 -0.77 -8.45 24.93
CA ILE A 141 -1.04 -7.16 24.28
C ILE A 141 -1.22 -6.05 25.31
N GLU A 142 -1.83 -6.34 26.46
CA GLU A 142 -1.92 -5.40 27.58
C GLU A 142 -0.52 -5.01 28.09
N ASP A 143 0.37 -5.99 28.27
CA ASP A 143 1.76 -5.77 28.65
C ASP A 143 2.50 -4.89 27.64
N ALA A 144 2.31 -5.16 26.35
CA ALA A 144 2.87 -4.34 25.28
C ALA A 144 2.38 -2.88 25.37
N LEU A 145 1.06 -2.67 25.55
CA LEU A 145 0.48 -1.33 25.67
C LEU A 145 0.96 -0.60 26.93
N ASN A 146 1.05 -1.30 28.06
CA ASN A 146 1.57 -0.77 29.33
C ASN A 146 3.05 -0.38 29.21
N PHE A 147 3.86 -1.21 28.55
CA PHE A 147 5.26 -0.90 28.25
C PHE A 147 5.38 0.36 27.40
N ILE A 148 4.60 0.48 26.33
CA ILE A 148 4.59 1.64 25.45
C ILE A 148 4.18 2.89 26.22
N GLU A 149 3.13 2.82 27.03
CA GLU A 149 2.64 3.94 27.82
C GLU A 149 3.71 4.43 28.81
N LYS A 150 4.31 3.50 29.58
CA LYS A 150 5.39 3.78 30.53
C LYS A 150 6.62 4.42 29.88
N ASN A 151 6.98 4.00 28.67
CA ASN A 151 8.15 4.49 27.95
C ASN A 151 7.87 5.67 27.01
N SER A 152 6.62 6.12 26.91
CA SER A 152 6.24 7.23 26.01
C SER A 152 6.49 8.63 26.60
N ILE A 153 6.90 8.72 27.86
CA ILE A 153 7.07 9.96 28.62
C ILE A 153 8.46 9.96 29.28
N ASN A 154 9.22 11.05 29.14
CA ASN A 154 10.50 11.20 29.84
C ASN A 154 10.32 11.66 31.30
N ARG A 155 11.41 11.67 32.09
CA ARG A 155 11.41 12.15 33.49
C ARG A 155 10.88 13.58 33.66
N SER A 156 10.89 14.39 32.60
CA SER A 156 10.41 15.78 32.58
C SER A 156 8.95 15.90 32.08
N GLY A 157 8.23 14.79 31.92
CA GLY A 157 6.84 14.78 31.43
C GLY A 157 6.68 15.01 29.92
N LYS A 158 7.78 15.10 29.16
CA LYS A 158 7.75 15.33 27.71
C LYS A 158 7.63 14.00 26.96
N LYS A 159 6.74 13.98 25.96
CA LYS A 159 6.49 12.83 25.09
C LYS A 159 7.75 12.49 24.26
N ILE A 160 8.20 11.25 24.30
CA ILE A 160 9.36 10.74 23.54
C ILE A 160 8.87 10.10 22.22
N ALA A 161 9.81 9.78 21.31
CA ALA A 161 9.58 8.88 20.18
C ALA A 161 8.72 7.69 20.60
N LYS A 162 7.60 7.50 19.90
CA LYS A 162 6.55 6.56 20.29
C LYS A 162 6.94 5.15 19.83
N TYR A 163 7.06 4.21 20.77
CA TYR A 163 7.06 2.78 20.46
C TYR A 163 5.66 2.34 20.03
N ASP A 164 5.59 1.36 19.15
CA ASP A 164 4.35 0.65 18.83
C ASP A 164 4.43 -0.83 19.26
N ILE A 165 3.35 -1.56 19.00
CA ILE A 165 3.23 -2.98 19.39
C ILE A 165 4.24 -3.83 18.59
N GLU A 166 4.56 -3.47 17.34
CA GLU A 166 5.57 -4.19 16.57
C GLU A 166 6.95 -4.03 17.20
N ASP A 167 7.28 -2.82 17.65
CA ASP A 167 8.53 -2.54 18.36
C ASP A 167 8.65 -3.37 19.63
N TYR A 168 7.56 -3.47 20.41
CA TYR A 168 7.52 -4.31 21.59
C TYR A 168 7.82 -5.78 21.27
N ILE A 169 7.14 -6.32 20.25
CA ILE A 169 7.31 -7.71 19.85
C ILE A 169 8.74 -7.97 19.38
N ILE A 170 9.31 -7.06 18.61
CA ILE A 170 10.58 -7.29 17.93
C ILE A 170 11.78 -7.05 18.83
N TYR A 171 11.75 -5.96 19.60
CA TYR A 171 12.91 -5.49 20.35
C TYR A 171 12.81 -5.71 21.85
N PHE A 172 11.59 -5.85 22.40
CA PHE A 172 11.39 -5.75 23.84
C PHE A 172 10.72 -6.97 24.49
N THR A 173 10.39 -8.00 23.72
CA THR A 173 9.78 -9.23 24.27
C THR A 173 10.68 -9.92 25.29
N ASN A 174 11.99 -9.90 25.08
CA ASN A 174 12.97 -10.58 25.93
C ASN A 174 13.70 -9.63 26.89
N THR A 175 13.56 -8.31 26.73
CA THR A 175 14.36 -7.32 27.47
C THR A 175 13.81 -7.08 28.88
N LYS A 176 14.68 -7.19 29.89
CA LYS A 176 14.34 -6.85 31.29
C LYS A 176 14.69 -5.41 31.70
N GLU A 177 15.64 -4.76 31.01
CA GLU A 177 16.21 -3.47 31.46
C GLU A 177 16.47 -2.44 30.35
N TYR A 178 16.62 -2.85 29.08
CA TYR A 178 17.00 -1.97 27.98
C TYR A 178 15.79 -1.38 27.25
N ASN A 179 15.51 -0.09 27.47
CA ASN A 179 14.39 0.62 26.84
C ASN A 179 14.77 1.37 25.56
N ARG A 180 15.71 0.84 24.76
CA ARG A 180 16.10 1.42 23.46
C ARG A 180 16.07 0.36 22.36
N LYS A 181 15.53 0.71 21.20
CA LYS A 181 15.50 -0.18 20.03
C LYS A 181 16.93 -0.50 19.60
N ASN A 182 17.28 -1.78 19.60
CA ASN A 182 18.51 -2.26 18.97
C ASN A 182 18.18 -2.77 17.57
N ILE A 183 18.44 -1.96 16.54
CA ILE A 183 18.16 -2.29 15.13
C ILE A 183 18.89 -3.57 14.71
N GLN A 184 20.08 -3.85 15.27
CA GLN A 184 20.81 -5.08 15.00
C GLN A 184 20.06 -6.33 15.52
N GLY A 185 19.17 -6.14 16.49
CA GLY A 185 18.28 -7.16 17.04
C GLY A 185 16.97 -7.34 16.26
N ASP A 186 16.77 -6.72 15.09
CA ASP A 186 15.60 -7.03 14.26
C ASP A 186 15.81 -8.39 13.55
N PRO A 187 15.03 -9.44 13.86
CA PRO A 187 15.20 -10.76 13.25
C PRO A 187 14.86 -10.73 11.76
N PHE A 188 14.02 -9.81 11.28
CA PHE A 188 13.67 -9.72 9.86
C PHE A 188 14.87 -9.33 8.98
N LYS A 189 16.03 -8.95 9.54
CA LYS A 189 17.28 -8.84 8.78
C LYS A 189 17.63 -10.11 8.01
N PHE A 190 17.23 -11.28 8.52
CA PHE A 190 17.50 -12.58 7.90
C PHE A 190 16.55 -12.92 6.74
N ILE A 191 15.50 -12.12 6.49
CA ILE A 191 14.64 -12.26 5.31
C ILE A 191 15.06 -11.21 4.28
N ILE A 192 15.54 -11.68 3.12
CA ILE A 192 15.99 -10.83 2.03
C ILE A 192 15.04 -10.99 0.84
N THR A 193 14.60 -9.85 0.34
CA THR A 193 13.70 -9.69 -0.80
C THR A 193 14.28 -8.63 -1.72
N ARG A 194 14.26 -8.88 -3.02
CA ARG A 194 14.66 -7.90 -4.04
C ARG A 194 13.47 -7.13 -4.58
N ASP A 195 13.76 -6.02 -5.25
CA ASP A 195 12.80 -5.33 -6.11
C ASP A 195 12.45 -6.22 -7.31
N VAL A 196 11.19 -6.19 -7.75
CA VAL A 196 10.70 -7.04 -8.85
C VAL A 196 9.85 -6.24 -9.84
N ASN A 197 10.17 -6.36 -11.12
CA ASN A 197 9.48 -5.65 -12.20
C ASN A 197 8.24 -6.40 -12.67
N PHE A 198 7.22 -5.66 -13.12
CA PHE A 198 6.11 -6.25 -13.88
C PHE A 198 6.52 -6.58 -15.31
N ILE A 199 5.88 -7.60 -15.91
CA ILE A 199 6.23 -8.08 -17.25
C ILE A 199 5.52 -7.27 -18.33
N TYR A 200 4.21 -7.03 -18.20
CA TYR A 200 3.47 -6.31 -19.23
C TYR A 200 3.58 -4.80 -19.10
N ASN A 201 3.89 -4.29 -17.90
CA ASN A 201 4.05 -2.87 -17.61
C ASN A 201 2.81 -2.03 -17.95
N LYS A 202 1.63 -2.66 -17.98
CA LYS A 202 0.37 -1.99 -18.31
C LYS A 202 -0.18 -1.28 -17.08
N VAL A 203 -0.59 -0.03 -17.30
CA VAL A 203 -1.11 0.82 -16.23
C VAL A 203 -2.48 1.38 -16.58
N GLU A 204 -3.28 1.57 -15.55
CA GLU A 204 -4.61 2.15 -15.62
C GLU A 204 -4.66 3.40 -14.71
N ILE A 205 -5.34 4.45 -15.18
CA ILE A 205 -5.55 5.68 -14.41
C ILE A 205 -6.92 5.62 -13.75
N TYR A 206 -6.96 5.72 -12.43
CA TYR A 206 -8.17 5.63 -11.64
C TYR A 206 -8.38 6.85 -10.75
N GLN A 207 -9.64 7.22 -10.54
CA GLN A 207 -10.04 8.14 -9.49
C GLN A 207 -10.19 7.33 -8.21
N GLN A 208 -9.37 7.64 -7.21
CA GLN A 208 -9.53 7.07 -5.88
C GLN A 208 -10.82 7.63 -5.26
N SER A 209 -11.54 6.78 -4.54
CA SER A 209 -12.71 7.17 -3.75
C SER A 209 -12.63 6.55 -2.36
N ILE A 210 -13.13 7.28 -1.36
CA ILE A 210 -13.19 6.83 0.03
C ILE A 210 -14.65 6.60 0.39
N PHE A 211 -15.01 5.35 0.60
CA PHE A 211 -16.29 4.98 1.15
C PHE A 211 -16.32 5.30 2.65
N ASN A 212 -17.34 6.03 3.08
CA ASN A 212 -17.62 6.30 4.49
C ASN A 212 -19.06 5.85 4.81
N PRO A 213 -19.26 4.89 5.71
CA PRO A 213 -20.60 4.35 6.01
C PRO A 213 -21.55 5.40 6.59
N SER A 214 -21.03 6.46 7.21
CA SER A 214 -21.85 7.58 7.72
C SER A 214 -22.08 8.70 6.70
N GLY A 215 -21.49 8.60 5.49
CA GLY A 215 -21.57 9.62 4.46
C GLY A 215 -22.71 9.34 3.47
N LYS A 216 -23.19 10.39 2.81
CA LYS A 216 -24.16 10.28 1.71
C LYS A 216 -23.49 9.83 0.42
N THR A 217 -22.27 10.29 0.13
CA THR A 217 -21.53 9.93 -1.09
C THR A 217 -20.10 9.56 -0.74
N PRO A 218 -19.43 8.73 -1.57
CA PRO A 218 -18.00 8.53 -1.46
C PRO A 218 -17.24 9.86 -1.60
N ILE A 219 -16.18 10.00 -0.82
CA ILE A 219 -15.33 11.19 -0.86
C ILE A 219 -14.31 10.98 -1.98
N PRO A 220 -14.25 11.87 -3.00
CA PRO A 220 -13.24 11.75 -4.05
C PRO A 220 -11.85 11.98 -3.45
N GLY A 221 -10.93 11.07 -3.77
CA GLY A 221 -9.52 11.15 -3.42
C GLY A 221 -8.68 11.67 -4.59
N ASN A 222 -7.43 11.23 -4.64
CA ASN A 222 -6.51 11.60 -5.71
C ASN A 222 -6.75 10.74 -6.97
N ILE A 223 -6.28 11.21 -8.12
CA ILE A 223 -6.15 10.36 -9.31
C ILE A 223 -4.82 9.62 -9.21
N ILE A 224 -4.85 8.31 -9.45
CA ILE A 224 -3.71 7.42 -9.24
C ILE A 224 -3.47 6.54 -10.47
N GLU A 225 -2.20 6.32 -10.79
CA GLU A 225 -1.74 5.29 -11.73
C GLU A 225 -1.66 3.95 -10.98
N CYS A 226 -2.28 2.91 -11.52
CA CYS A 226 -2.25 1.55 -10.97
C CYS A 226 -1.70 0.59 -12.03
N VAL A 227 -0.95 -0.43 -11.60
CA VAL A 227 -0.67 -1.59 -12.44
C VAL A 227 -1.97 -2.36 -12.66
N GLU A 228 -2.21 -2.75 -13.92
CA GLU A 228 -3.43 -3.42 -14.36
C GLU A 228 -3.62 -4.79 -13.65
N LYS A 229 -4.88 -5.18 -13.44
CA LYS A 229 -5.23 -6.53 -12.99
C LYS A 229 -4.83 -7.56 -14.06
N GLY A 230 -4.18 -8.65 -13.63
CA GLY A 230 -3.73 -9.74 -14.49
C GLY A 230 -2.26 -9.67 -14.91
N ASP A 231 -1.59 -8.53 -14.70
CA ASP A 231 -0.13 -8.44 -14.86
C ASP A 231 0.58 -9.30 -13.80
N TYR A 232 1.80 -9.72 -14.09
CA TYR A 232 2.61 -10.51 -13.18
C TYR A 232 4.06 -10.04 -13.17
N THR A 233 4.76 -10.31 -12.07
CA THR A 233 6.16 -9.92 -11.92
C THR A 233 7.09 -10.91 -12.61
N GLU A 234 8.32 -10.47 -12.87
CA GLU A 234 9.44 -11.37 -13.04
C GLU A 234 9.57 -12.33 -11.84
N GLU A 235 10.23 -13.45 -12.08
CA GLU A 235 10.47 -14.46 -11.05
C GLU A 235 11.41 -13.93 -9.97
N PHE A 236 11.21 -14.33 -8.72
CA PHE A 236 12.07 -13.96 -7.61
C PHE A 236 12.13 -15.03 -6.53
N TYR A 237 13.11 -14.89 -5.64
CA TYR A 237 13.36 -15.81 -4.53
C TYR A 237 13.27 -15.05 -3.21
N PHE A 238 12.73 -15.70 -2.17
CA PHE A 238 12.97 -15.31 -0.79
C PHE A 238 14.29 -15.93 -0.36
N SER A 239 15.27 -15.10 0.04
CA SER A 239 16.45 -15.62 0.72
C SER A 239 16.20 -15.53 2.23
N ILE A 240 16.40 -16.66 2.91
CA ILE A 240 16.31 -16.75 4.37
C ILE A 240 17.70 -17.15 4.86
N GLU A 241 18.37 -16.23 5.54
CA GLU A 241 19.75 -16.37 6.01
C GLU A 241 19.81 -16.51 7.54
N ALA A 242 18.87 -17.26 8.11
CA ALA A 242 18.82 -17.55 9.54
C ALA A 242 19.45 -18.91 9.85
N LYS A 243 20.73 -19.11 9.48
CA LYS A 243 21.44 -20.36 9.80
C LYS A 243 21.75 -20.45 11.29
N GLU A 244 21.75 -21.67 11.83
CA GLU A 244 21.97 -21.92 13.26
C GLU A 244 23.35 -21.40 13.74
N GLU A 245 24.39 -21.52 12.92
CA GLU A 245 25.73 -20.98 13.21
C GLU A 245 25.76 -19.45 13.26
N GLN A 246 25.05 -18.79 12.33
CA GLN A 246 24.97 -17.33 12.27
C GLN A 246 24.17 -16.77 13.44
N THR A 247 23.09 -17.47 13.83
CA THR A 247 22.23 -17.04 14.94
C THR A 247 22.84 -17.32 16.31
N LYS A 248 23.62 -18.41 16.49
CA LYS A 248 24.30 -18.74 17.76
C LYS A 248 25.35 -17.71 18.18
N GLY A 249 26.23 -17.28 17.28
CA GLY A 249 27.23 -16.24 17.59
C GLY A 249 26.61 -14.86 17.83
N LEU A 250 25.49 -14.57 17.18
CA LEU A 250 24.72 -13.33 17.40
C LEU A 250 23.96 -13.34 18.73
N LYS A 251 23.50 -14.50 19.22
CA LYS A 251 22.75 -14.63 20.48
C LYS A 251 23.57 -14.24 21.72
N SER A 252 24.88 -14.42 21.68
CA SER A 252 25.75 -14.01 22.79
C SER A 252 25.96 -12.50 22.88
N GLU A 253 25.68 -11.75 21.80
CA GLU A 253 26.03 -10.33 21.69
C GLU A 253 24.81 -9.40 21.48
N ILE A 254 23.72 -9.91 20.92
CA ILE A 254 22.53 -9.13 20.53
C ILE A 254 21.28 -9.83 21.04
N ASP A 255 20.48 -9.12 21.84
CA ASP A 255 19.14 -9.55 22.23
C ASP A 255 18.16 -9.32 21.06
N TYR A 256 17.39 -10.36 20.71
CA TYR A 256 16.32 -10.31 19.73
C TYR A 256 15.26 -11.36 20.03
N ASN A 257 14.04 -11.16 19.51
CA ASN A 257 12.96 -12.13 19.68
C ASN A 257 13.20 -13.41 18.88
N ASP A 258 13.82 -14.40 19.53
CA ASP A 258 14.15 -15.72 18.99
C ASP A 258 12.93 -16.52 18.54
N GLU A 259 11.75 -16.30 19.14
CA GLU A 259 10.53 -17.01 18.74
C GLU A 259 10.14 -16.69 17.30
N LEU A 260 10.47 -15.49 16.81
CA LEU A 260 10.22 -15.08 15.43
C LEU A 260 11.09 -15.84 14.42
N LEU A 261 12.28 -16.32 14.82
CA LEU A 261 13.11 -17.15 13.94
C LEU A 261 12.42 -18.46 13.57
N SER A 262 11.51 -18.95 14.41
CA SER A 262 10.77 -20.18 14.13
C SER A 262 9.90 -20.06 12.87
N TYR A 263 9.58 -18.85 12.42
CA TYR A 263 8.83 -18.56 11.19
C TYR A 263 9.72 -18.46 9.95
N PHE A 264 11.05 -18.43 10.11
CA PHE A 264 12.01 -18.32 9.01
C PHE A 264 12.27 -19.70 8.39
N ASP A 265 11.17 -20.39 8.15
CA ASP A 265 11.04 -21.55 7.31
C ASP A 265 10.01 -21.20 6.24
N LYS A 266 10.27 -21.67 5.02
CA LYS A 266 9.46 -21.34 3.87
C LYS A 266 8.01 -21.78 4.01
N ASN A 267 7.75 -22.98 4.53
CA ASN A 267 6.39 -23.49 4.68
C ASN A 267 5.63 -22.71 5.75
N LYS A 268 6.30 -22.39 6.86
CA LYS A 268 5.71 -21.56 7.93
C LYS A 268 5.44 -20.13 7.47
N LEU A 269 6.32 -19.54 6.67
CA LEU A 269 6.12 -18.22 6.06
C LEU A 269 4.88 -18.22 5.15
N LEU A 270 4.76 -19.19 4.25
CA LEU A 270 3.60 -19.31 3.37
C LEU A 270 2.30 -19.52 4.15
N ARG A 271 2.34 -20.36 5.20
CA ARG A 271 1.20 -20.57 6.12
C ARG A 271 0.78 -19.28 6.81
N ALA A 272 1.74 -18.50 7.32
CA ALA A 272 1.46 -17.21 7.96
C ALA A 272 0.83 -16.21 6.98
N LEU A 273 1.37 -16.10 5.75
CA LEU A 273 0.79 -15.28 4.68
C LEU A 273 -0.64 -15.71 4.34
N TYR A 274 -0.87 -17.02 4.16
CA TYR A 274 -2.19 -17.57 3.86
C TYR A 274 -3.21 -17.24 4.95
N LYS A 275 -2.88 -17.51 6.23
CA LYS A 275 -3.76 -17.25 7.37
C LYS A 275 -4.09 -15.77 7.49
N PHE A 276 -3.08 -14.91 7.41
CA PHE A 276 -3.26 -13.46 7.49
C PHE A 276 -4.19 -12.96 6.38
N SER A 277 -3.94 -13.41 5.14
CA SER A 277 -4.76 -13.03 3.99
C SER A 277 -6.20 -13.52 4.08
N ARG A 278 -6.40 -14.80 4.47
CA ARG A 278 -7.73 -15.38 4.70
C ARG A 278 -8.52 -14.55 5.71
N ASP A 279 -7.89 -14.18 6.81
CA ASP A 279 -8.57 -13.47 7.89
C ASP A 279 -8.86 -12.01 7.52
N ILE A 280 -8.00 -11.36 6.71
CA ILE A 280 -8.28 -10.05 6.11
C ILE A 280 -9.48 -10.12 5.16
N LEU A 281 -9.51 -11.12 4.27
CA LEU A 281 -10.61 -11.31 3.32
C LEU A 281 -11.93 -11.54 4.06
N ASN A 282 -11.93 -12.39 5.09
CA ASN A 282 -13.12 -12.65 5.91
C ASN A 282 -13.61 -11.41 6.66
N ASP A 283 -12.71 -10.61 7.26
CA ASP A 283 -13.07 -9.37 7.95
C ASP A 283 -13.67 -8.33 6.99
N GLU A 284 -13.13 -8.22 5.78
CA GLU A 284 -13.66 -7.32 4.74
C GLU A 284 -15.04 -7.79 4.24
N ILE A 285 -15.20 -9.10 3.96
CA ILE A 285 -16.48 -9.68 3.54
C ILE A 285 -17.54 -9.46 4.63
N GLU A 286 -17.21 -9.72 5.90
CA GLU A 286 -18.10 -9.50 7.03
C GLU A 286 -18.49 -8.02 7.16
N TYR A 287 -17.52 -7.10 7.00
CA TYR A 287 -17.76 -5.66 7.02
C TYR A 287 -18.78 -5.25 5.95
N PHE A 288 -18.60 -5.67 4.69
CA PHE A 288 -19.50 -5.30 3.59
C PHE A 288 -20.86 -6.02 3.68
N LYS A 289 -20.93 -7.24 4.23
CA LYS A 289 -22.21 -7.94 4.49
C LYS A 289 -23.06 -7.25 5.55
N LYS A 290 -22.43 -6.71 6.61
CA LYS A 290 -23.13 -5.95 7.66
C LYS A 290 -23.54 -4.55 7.22
N LEU A 291 -22.87 -4.02 6.21
CA LEU A 291 -23.14 -2.69 5.68
C LEU A 291 -24.41 -2.69 4.82
N LYS A 292 -25.44 -1.98 5.27
CA LYS A 292 -26.62 -1.66 4.45
C LYS A 292 -26.47 -0.24 3.88
N ASN A 293 -25.91 -0.11 2.67
CA ASN A 293 -25.80 1.18 1.99
C ASN A 293 -26.22 1.04 0.52
N HIS A 294 -27.28 1.75 0.11
CA HIS A 294 -27.82 1.69 -1.25
C HIS A 294 -27.03 2.51 -2.28
N LEU A 295 -26.12 3.39 -1.81
CA LEU A 295 -25.31 4.29 -2.64
C LEU A 295 -23.94 3.71 -2.96
N PHE A 296 -23.65 2.51 -2.48
CA PHE A 296 -22.42 1.78 -2.72
C PHE A 296 -22.73 0.32 -3.03
N ASN A 297 -22.26 -0.18 -4.17
CA ASN A 297 -22.46 -1.55 -4.58
C ASN A 297 -21.55 -2.50 -3.79
N SER A 298 -21.94 -2.78 -2.54
CA SER A 298 -21.25 -3.73 -1.67
C SER A 298 -21.27 -5.15 -2.24
N LYS A 299 -22.27 -5.50 -3.06
CA LYS A 299 -22.40 -6.83 -3.66
C LYS A 299 -21.22 -7.11 -4.61
N GLU A 300 -20.90 -6.18 -5.49
CA GLU A 300 -19.73 -6.25 -6.39
C GLU A 300 -18.42 -6.49 -5.61
N ILE A 301 -18.24 -5.77 -4.49
CA ILE A 301 -17.06 -5.91 -3.63
C ILE A 301 -17.03 -7.28 -2.95
N ILE A 302 -18.16 -7.76 -2.45
CA ILE A 302 -18.26 -9.06 -1.79
C ILE A 302 -17.92 -10.17 -2.79
N GLU A 303 -18.50 -10.13 -3.99
CA GLU A 303 -18.22 -11.11 -5.05
C GLU A 303 -16.74 -11.10 -5.43
N ALA A 304 -16.14 -9.92 -5.60
CA ALA A 304 -14.70 -9.80 -5.86
C ALA A 304 -13.83 -10.35 -4.71
N LEU A 305 -14.23 -10.15 -3.45
CA LEU A 305 -13.51 -10.69 -2.29
C LEU A 305 -13.66 -12.22 -2.20
N GLU A 306 -14.85 -12.75 -2.47
CA GLU A 306 -15.12 -14.19 -2.48
C GLU A 306 -14.32 -14.88 -3.59
N ASP A 307 -14.24 -14.29 -4.79
CA ASP A 307 -13.40 -14.75 -5.90
C ASP A 307 -11.90 -14.78 -5.54
N ILE A 308 -11.42 -13.75 -4.81
CA ILE A 308 -10.03 -13.70 -4.35
C ILE A 308 -9.81 -14.74 -3.24
N SER A 309 -10.77 -14.91 -2.33
CA SER A 309 -10.73 -15.89 -1.25
C SER A 309 -10.62 -17.31 -1.77
N ASN A 310 -11.38 -17.64 -2.82
CA ASN A 310 -11.33 -18.95 -3.48
C ASN A 310 -9.95 -19.29 -4.08
N LYS A 311 -9.12 -18.29 -4.38
CA LYS A 311 -7.76 -18.47 -4.91
C LYS A 311 -6.70 -18.57 -3.81
N ASN A 312 -7.02 -18.16 -2.58
CA ASN A 312 -6.07 -18.14 -1.49
C ASN A 312 -5.81 -19.55 -0.96
N SER A 313 -4.56 -19.99 -0.98
CA SER A 313 -4.14 -21.30 -0.45
C SER A 313 -2.78 -21.20 0.23
N GLU A 314 -2.42 -22.20 1.05
CA GLU A 314 -1.07 -22.23 1.66
C GLU A 314 0.05 -22.34 0.62
N LYS A 315 -0.21 -22.98 -0.53
CA LYS A 315 0.79 -23.09 -1.60
C LYS A 315 0.92 -21.80 -2.41
N SER A 316 -0.20 -21.08 -2.58
CA SER A 316 -0.29 -19.85 -3.35
C SER A 316 -1.07 -18.78 -2.58
N PRO A 317 -0.47 -18.19 -1.53
CA PRO A 317 -1.17 -17.23 -0.69
C PRO A 317 -1.46 -15.93 -1.44
N VAL A 318 -2.64 -15.36 -1.18
CA VAL A 318 -2.99 -14.02 -1.63
C VAL A 318 -2.27 -13.00 -0.76
N LEU A 319 -1.80 -11.91 -1.34
CA LEU A 319 -1.11 -10.82 -0.66
C LEU A 319 -1.77 -9.50 -0.99
N ARG A 320 -1.99 -8.65 0.02
CA ARG A 320 -2.47 -7.29 -0.16
C ARG A 320 -1.31 -6.30 -0.03
N ILE A 321 -0.88 -5.73 -1.15
CA ILE A 321 0.28 -4.85 -1.29
C ILE A 321 -0.11 -3.45 -1.73
N GLY A 322 0.84 -2.51 -1.66
CA GLY A 322 0.64 -1.13 -2.09
C GLY A 322 -0.17 -0.26 -1.11
N ARG A 323 -0.52 0.93 -1.59
CA ARG A 323 -1.27 1.94 -0.83
C ARG A 323 -2.76 1.62 -0.82
N HIS A 324 -3.50 2.24 0.08
CA HIS A 324 -4.97 2.19 0.16
C HIS A 324 -5.59 0.83 0.54
N LYS A 325 -4.77 -0.18 0.83
CA LYS A 325 -5.19 -1.51 1.33
C LYS A 325 -5.81 -1.53 2.74
N GLY A 326 -6.02 -0.38 3.37
CA GLY A 326 -6.68 -0.26 4.67
C GLY A 326 -5.76 -0.48 5.88
N TYR A 327 -6.22 -0.05 7.06
CA TYR A 327 -5.42 -0.07 8.30
C TYR A 327 -5.13 -1.49 8.81
N LYS A 328 -6.13 -2.38 8.78
CA LYS A 328 -5.99 -3.77 9.25
C LYS A 328 -5.01 -4.59 8.39
N SER A 329 -4.88 -4.28 7.11
CA SER A 329 -3.93 -4.94 6.20
C SER A 329 -2.48 -4.46 6.35
N ASN A 330 -2.23 -3.44 7.18
CA ASN A 330 -0.92 -2.85 7.43
C ASN A 330 -0.47 -2.98 8.89
N THR A 331 -1.32 -3.51 9.77
CA THR A 331 -1.09 -3.44 11.22
C THR A 331 -1.59 -4.70 11.91
N LEU A 332 -1.21 -4.84 13.18
CA LEU A 332 -1.61 -5.95 14.05
C LEU A 332 -3.04 -5.83 14.58
N ALA A 333 -3.78 -4.80 14.18
CA ALA A 333 -5.13 -4.51 14.64
C ALA A 333 -6.11 -5.67 14.41
N LEU A 334 -5.98 -6.39 13.29
CA LEU A 334 -6.84 -7.54 13.04
C LEU A 334 -6.54 -8.69 14.00
N ALA A 335 -5.27 -8.92 14.37
CA ALA A 335 -4.90 -9.96 15.34
C ALA A 335 -5.53 -9.65 16.71
N ILE A 336 -5.36 -8.41 17.18
CA ILE A 336 -5.93 -7.97 18.46
C ILE A 336 -7.46 -8.09 18.47
N LYS A 337 -8.13 -7.66 17.39
CA LYS A 337 -9.58 -7.83 17.25
C LYS A 337 -10.01 -9.30 17.33
N LYS A 338 -9.22 -10.22 16.77
CA LYS A 338 -9.54 -11.66 16.78
C LYS A 338 -9.30 -12.30 18.14
N LEU A 339 -8.28 -11.86 18.87
CA LEU A 339 -8.04 -12.31 20.24
C LEU A 339 -9.17 -11.85 21.16
N ASP A 340 -9.48 -10.55 21.13
CA ASP A 340 -10.56 -9.97 21.90
C ASP A 340 -11.11 -8.71 21.21
N LYS A 341 -12.33 -8.84 20.70
CA LYS A 341 -13.03 -7.77 19.99
C LYS A 341 -13.45 -6.63 20.92
N GLU A 342 -13.82 -6.92 22.16
CA GLU A 342 -14.23 -5.92 23.13
C GLU A 342 -13.01 -5.09 23.56
N PHE A 343 -11.91 -5.76 23.90
CA PHE A 343 -10.63 -5.12 24.19
C PHE A 343 -10.19 -4.22 23.04
N TYR A 344 -10.23 -4.73 21.80
CA TYR A 344 -9.87 -3.96 20.61
C TYR A 344 -10.69 -2.67 20.48
N ASN A 345 -12.01 -2.74 20.67
CA ASN A 345 -12.90 -1.59 20.57
C ASN A 345 -12.65 -0.57 21.69
N ASN A 346 -12.46 -1.04 22.92
CA ASN A 346 -12.24 -0.19 24.08
C ASN A 346 -10.86 0.49 24.04
N ASN A 347 -9.84 -0.20 23.49
CA ASN A 347 -8.45 0.28 23.46
C ASN A 347 -8.00 0.84 22.12
N ILE A 348 -8.89 1.04 21.15
CA ILE A 348 -8.52 1.48 19.80
C ILE A 348 -7.74 2.80 19.76
N ARG A 349 -8.01 3.71 20.70
CA ARG A 349 -7.28 4.98 20.81
C ARG A 349 -5.81 4.76 21.15
N LYS A 350 -5.51 3.77 22.00
CA LYS A 350 -4.14 3.38 22.35
C LYS A 350 -3.48 2.63 21.21
N ILE A 351 -4.18 1.64 20.64
CA ILE A 351 -3.70 0.77 19.56
C ILE A 351 -3.38 1.56 18.28
N ALA A 352 -4.34 2.36 17.80
CA ALA A 352 -4.24 3.05 16.51
C ALA A 352 -3.78 4.52 16.63
N ASN A 353 -3.62 5.05 17.85
CA ASN A 353 -3.31 6.47 18.10
C ASN A 353 -4.29 7.46 17.43
N VAL A 354 -5.54 7.06 17.27
CA VAL A 354 -6.57 7.87 16.60
C VAL A 354 -7.58 8.42 17.59
N LYS A 355 -8.14 9.59 17.28
CA LYS A 355 -9.35 10.08 17.94
C LYS A 355 -10.55 9.33 17.37
N HIS A 356 -10.90 8.19 17.98
CA HIS A 356 -12.10 7.44 17.61
C HIS A 356 -13.23 7.71 18.59
N GLY A 357 -14.38 8.14 18.07
CA GLY A 357 -15.64 8.35 18.79
C GLY A 357 -16.85 7.96 17.95
N SER A 358 -16.66 7.05 16.99
CA SER A 358 -17.71 6.63 16.07
C SER A 358 -18.48 5.44 16.61
N LYS A 359 -19.78 5.35 16.30
CA LYS A 359 -20.60 4.13 16.49
C LYS A 359 -20.13 2.94 15.64
N TYR A 360 -19.26 3.19 14.65
CA TYR A 360 -18.70 2.15 13.78
C TYR A 360 -17.36 1.64 14.33
N GLU A 361 -17.12 0.35 14.16
CA GLU A 361 -15.80 -0.27 14.41
C GLU A 361 -14.72 0.42 13.57
N PHE A 362 -13.54 0.67 14.14
CA PHE A 362 -12.40 1.21 13.41
C PHE A 362 -11.66 0.12 12.62
N PRO A 363 -11.13 0.41 11.42
CA PRO A 363 -11.38 1.60 10.62
C PRO A 363 -12.78 1.54 10.01
N LYS A 364 -13.50 2.66 10.02
CA LYS A 364 -14.85 2.71 9.45
C LYS A 364 -14.86 2.89 7.93
N THR A 365 -13.84 3.52 7.36
CA THR A 365 -13.77 3.87 5.94
C THR A 365 -13.05 2.80 5.12
N ARG A 366 -13.35 2.73 3.82
CA ARG A 366 -12.66 1.87 2.86
C ARG A 366 -12.29 2.67 1.62
N ASN A 367 -11.08 2.44 1.11
CA ASN A 367 -10.67 3.01 -0.18
C ASN A 367 -11.03 2.05 -1.30
N PHE A 368 -11.43 2.59 -2.44
CA PHE A 368 -11.68 1.87 -3.66
C PHE A 368 -11.33 2.76 -4.87
N VAL A 369 -11.34 2.17 -6.06
CA VAL A 369 -11.26 2.91 -7.32
C VAL A 369 -12.48 2.65 -8.19
N GLY A 370 -12.71 3.53 -9.15
CA GLY A 370 -13.92 3.51 -9.96
C GLY A 370 -15.08 4.25 -9.27
N ASN A 371 -16.28 4.09 -9.82
CA ASN A 371 -17.48 4.71 -9.29
C ASN A 371 -18.14 3.82 -8.23
N SER A 372 -19.13 4.36 -7.49
CA SER A 372 -19.78 3.62 -6.40
C SER A 372 -20.71 2.49 -6.87
N ILE A 373 -21.04 2.45 -8.17
CA ILE A 373 -21.91 1.45 -8.79
C ILE A 373 -21.09 0.23 -9.23
N ALA A 374 -19.84 0.44 -9.66
CA ALA A 374 -18.87 -0.57 -10.03
C ALA A 374 -17.52 -0.32 -9.31
N PRO A 375 -17.49 -0.39 -7.97
CA PRO A 375 -16.29 -0.12 -7.19
C PRO A 375 -15.30 -1.29 -7.31
N LYS A 376 -14.02 -0.97 -7.42
CA LYS A 376 -12.93 -1.96 -7.46
C LYS A 376 -12.03 -1.84 -6.24
N LEU A 377 -11.64 -2.99 -5.72
CA LEU A 377 -10.63 -3.10 -4.66
C LEU A 377 -9.24 -2.79 -5.21
N LEU A 378 -8.31 -2.53 -4.29
CA LEU A 378 -6.91 -2.26 -4.61
C LEU A 378 -5.98 -3.23 -3.89
N GLY A 379 -4.86 -3.51 -4.55
CA GLY A 379 -3.66 -4.06 -3.93
C GLY A 379 -3.63 -5.58 -3.79
N PHE A 380 -4.66 -6.31 -4.24
CA PHE A 380 -4.65 -7.77 -4.14
C PHE A 380 -3.77 -8.39 -5.24
N THR A 381 -2.90 -9.30 -4.81
CA THR A 381 -2.01 -10.11 -5.66
C THR A 381 -2.05 -11.56 -5.17
N ILE A 382 -1.60 -12.50 -6.00
CA ILE A 382 -1.38 -13.89 -5.61
C ILE A 382 0.08 -14.25 -5.81
N LEU A 383 0.68 -14.89 -4.80
CA LEU A 383 2.02 -15.44 -4.87
C LEU A 383 1.94 -16.82 -5.53
N GLU A 384 2.58 -16.98 -6.67
CA GLU A 384 2.59 -18.22 -7.43
C GLU A 384 3.98 -18.84 -7.37
N LYS A 385 4.03 -20.15 -7.09
CA LYS A 385 5.24 -20.92 -7.33
C LYS A 385 5.49 -20.99 -8.84
N VAL A 386 6.75 -20.79 -9.23
CA VAL A 386 7.22 -21.06 -10.59
C VAL A 386 8.01 -22.36 -10.55
N ASP A 387 7.68 -23.24 -11.49
CA ASP A 387 8.27 -24.59 -11.60
C ASP A 387 9.64 -24.58 -12.27
#